data_AF-A0AA38IJM0-F1
#
_entry.id   AF-A0AA38IJM0-F1
#
_cell.length_a   1.000
_cell.length_b   1.000
_cell.length_c   1.000
_cell.angle_alpha   90.00
_cell.angle_beta   90.00
_cell.angle_gamma   90.00
#
_symmetry.space_group_name_H-M   'P 1'
#
loop_
_entity.id
_entity.type
_entity.pdbx_description
1 polymer ?
#
loop_
_entity_poly.entity_id
_entity_poly.type
_entity_poly.pdbx_seq_one_letter_code
_entity_poly.pdbx_strand_id
1 'polypeptide(L)'
;MINMFLGPFTQIAPETIPVLFNQLPGGTSLKTLTYLSEAVRGNFRKFDYGGRNLFMYGNSTPPEYNISRIEVPVFIFYASHDWATSKPDAMNLYKELPPAAKFGIQEISNLRFNHFDFLFGRNAKTLVYDKIIQIMDNFPNRVTFR
;
A
#
# COMPACT_ATOMS: atom_id res chain seq x y z
N MET A 1 -2.32 -4.33 17.38
CA MET A 1 -2.50 -3.86 16.00
C MET A 1 -1.50 -2.77 15.62
N ILE A 2 -1.29 -1.72 16.44
CA ILE A 2 -0.40 -0.60 16.10
C ILE A 2 1.08 -1.00 15.92
N ASN A 3 1.64 -1.86 16.77
CA ASN A 3 3.01 -2.39 16.56
C ASN A 3 3.17 -3.16 15.24
N MET A 4 2.09 -3.67 14.65
CA MET A 4 2.14 -4.32 13.34
C MET A 4 2.53 -3.34 12.23
N PHE A 5 2.21 -2.05 12.40
CA PHE A 5 2.45 -1.00 11.42
C PHE A 5 3.64 -0.09 11.80
N LEU A 6 3.91 0.09 13.10
CA LEU A 6 5.08 0.86 13.54
C LEU A 6 6.37 0.03 13.57
N GLY A 7 6.26 -1.29 13.72
CA GLY A 7 7.40 -2.17 13.99
C GLY A 7 8.20 -1.77 15.25
N PRO A 8 9.41 -2.32 15.43
CA PRO A 8 10.24 -2.09 16.61
C PRO A 8 10.98 -0.75 16.58
N PHE A 9 11.07 -0.11 15.41
CA PHE A 9 11.76 1.14 15.18
C PHE A 9 10.90 2.03 14.29
N THR A 10 10.81 3.31 14.64
CA THR A 10 10.15 4.34 13.84
C THR A 10 10.96 5.62 13.87
N GLN A 11 10.81 6.44 12.83
CA GLN A 11 11.37 7.78 12.74
C GLN A 11 10.36 8.86 13.13
N ILE A 12 9.22 8.50 13.72
CA ILE A 12 8.23 9.45 14.22
C ILE A 12 8.80 10.19 15.43
N ALA A 13 8.66 11.52 15.42
CA ALA A 13 9.07 12.34 16.54
C ALA A 13 8.18 12.06 17.78
N PRO A 14 8.75 11.90 18.99
CA PRO A 14 7.97 11.62 20.20
C PRO A 14 6.82 12.60 20.44
N GLU A 15 7.01 13.87 20.06
CA GLU A 15 6.04 14.96 20.20
C GLU A 15 4.85 14.80 19.25
N THR A 16 5.00 14.04 18.16
CA THR A 16 3.94 13.75 17.19
C THR A 16 3.04 12.60 17.66
N ILE A 17 3.52 11.75 18.57
CA ILE A 17 2.81 10.55 19.03
C ILE A 17 1.42 10.90 19.61
N PRO A 18 1.26 11.87 20.53
CA PRO A 18 -0.05 12.19 21.09
C PRO A 18 -1.06 12.65 20.04
N VAL A 19 -0.61 13.44 19.06
CA VAL A 19 -1.44 13.92 17.96
C VAL A 19 -1.87 12.75 17.07
N LEU A 20 -0.95 11.85 16.74
CA LEU A 20 -1.22 10.65 15.94
C LEU A 20 -2.33 9.80 16.57
N PHE A 21 -2.24 9.54 17.88
CA PHE A 21 -3.22 8.74 18.61
C PHE A 21 -4.57 9.44 18.79
N ASN A 22 -4.60 10.77 18.79
CA ASN A 22 -5.85 11.52 18.81
C ASN A 22 -6.58 11.49 17.46
N GLN A 23 -5.86 11.26 16.36
CA GLN A 23 -6.41 11.27 14.99
C GLN A 23 -6.62 9.85 14.42
N LEU A 24 -5.86 8.86 14.90
CA LEU A 24 -5.92 7.48 14.42
C LEU A 24 -6.46 6.52 15.49
N PRO A 25 -7.30 5.54 15.10
CA PRO A 25 -7.80 5.33 13.74
C PRO A 25 -8.93 6.31 13.38
N GLY A 26 -9.01 6.73 12.11
CA GLY A 26 -10.14 7.52 11.58
C GLY A 26 -11.46 6.74 11.43
N GLY A 27 -11.55 5.53 12.00
CA GLY A 27 -12.67 4.61 11.88
C GLY A 27 -12.58 3.67 10.66
N THR A 28 -13.12 2.46 10.79
CA THR A 28 -13.32 1.51 9.68
C THR A 28 -14.47 0.57 10.01
N SER A 29 -15.00 -0.16 9.02
CA SER A 29 -16.08 -1.13 9.23
C SER A 29 -15.56 -2.50 9.64
N LEU A 30 -16.36 -3.25 10.41
CA LEU A 30 -16.04 -4.65 10.76
C LEU A 30 -15.80 -5.51 9.51
N LYS A 31 -16.57 -5.28 8.44
CA LYS A 31 -16.38 -5.96 7.16
C LYS A 31 -14.98 -5.75 6.58
N THR A 32 -14.41 -4.54 6.71
CA THR A 32 -13.05 -4.25 6.24
C THR A 32 -12.01 -4.98 7.08
N LEU A 33 -12.21 -5.06 8.40
CA LEU A 33 -11.32 -5.81 9.29
C LEU A 33 -11.38 -7.32 9.00
N THR A 34 -12.57 -7.86 8.76
CA THR A 34 -12.74 -9.26 8.34
C THR A 34 -12.05 -9.51 7.00
N TYR A 35 -12.27 -8.63 6.01
CA TYR A 35 -11.60 -8.71 4.72
C TYR A 35 -10.07 -8.73 4.85
N LEU A 36 -9.50 -7.85 5.66
CA LEU A 36 -8.06 -7.77 5.85
C LEU A 36 -7.48 -9.10 6.36
N SER A 37 -8.19 -9.81 7.23
CA SER A 37 -7.78 -11.13 7.73
C SER A 37 -7.72 -12.20 6.63
N GLU A 38 -8.53 -12.06 5.57
CA GLU A 38 -8.49 -12.93 4.39
C GLU A 38 -7.40 -12.49 3.42
N ALA A 39 -7.21 -11.18 3.24
CA ALA A 39 -6.23 -10.61 2.34
C ALA A 39 -4.79 -10.97 2.76
N VAL A 40 -4.48 -10.95 4.06
CA VAL A 40 -3.15 -11.36 4.58
C VAL A 40 -2.81 -12.83 4.34
N ARG A 41 -3.79 -13.65 3.92
CA ARG A 41 -3.55 -15.05 3.52
C ARG A 41 -3.15 -15.20 2.05
N GLY A 42 -2.91 -14.09 1.35
CA GLY A 42 -2.45 -14.07 -0.05
C GLY A 42 -3.57 -13.99 -1.08
N ASN A 43 -4.79 -13.62 -0.68
CA ASN A 43 -5.93 -13.55 -1.59
C ASN A 43 -6.22 -12.10 -2.01
N PHE A 44 -5.73 -11.68 -3.18
CA PHE A 44 -6.11 -10.38 -3.76
C PHE A 44 -7.42 -10.48 -4.55
N ARG A 45 -8.53 -10.56 -3.82
CA ARG A 45 -9.88 -10.82 -4.36
C ARG A 45 -10.95 -9.99 -3.64
N LYS A 46 -12.19 -9.99 -4.15
CA LYS A 46 -13.30 -9.32 -3.46
C LYS A 46 -13.62 -10.00 -2.11
N PHE A 47 -14.36 -9.29 -1.25
CA PHE A 47 -14.79 -9.83 0.05
C PHE A 47 -15.63 -11.11 -0.10
N ASP A 48 -15.36 -12.12 0.72
CA ASP A 48 -16.13 -13.36 0.74
C ASP A 48 -17.41 -13.19 1.59
N TYR A 49 -18.58 -13.20 0.94
CA TYR A 49 -19.87 -13.18 1.61
C TYR A 49 -20.41 -14.60 1.91
N GLY A 50 -19.60 -15.64 1.73
CA GLY A 50 -20.02 -17.03 1.85
C GLY A 50 -21.13 -17.38 0.87
N GLY A 51 -22.22 -17.98 1.37
CA GLY A 51 -23.35 -18.40 0.53
C GLY A 51 -24.02 -17.27 -0.26
N ARG A 52 -23.78 -16.00 0.10
CA ARG A 52 -24.30 -14.84 -0.64
C ARG A 52 -23.43 -14.41 -1.82
N ASN A 53 -22.27 -15.03 -2.05
CA ASN A 53 -21.40 -14.69 -3.18
C ASN A 53 -22.13 -14.80 -4.52
N LEU A 54 -22.98 -15.82 -4.69
CA LEU A 54 -23.74 -16.00 -5.93
C LEU A 54 -24.67 -14.80 -6.20
N PHE A 55 -25.31 -14.28 -5.16
CA PHE A 55 -26.16 -13.09 -5.25
C PHE A 55 -25.34 -11.82 -5.49
N MET A 56 -24.19 -11.68 -4.82
CA MET A 56 -23.37 -10.47 -4.88
C MET A 56 -22.53 -10.36 -6.17
N TYR A 57 -22.10 -11.49 -6.72
CA TYR A 57 -21.08 -11.57 -7.78
C TYR A 57 -21.48 -12.44 -8.97
N GLY A 58 -22.56 -13.21 -8.89
CA GLY A 58 -22.90 -14.22 -9.90
C GLY A 58 -21.99 -15.45 -9.88
N ASN A 59 -21.14 -15.60 -8.86
CA ASN A 59 -20.23 -16.73 -8.69
C ASN A 59 -20.24 -17.22 -7.24
N SER A 60 -20.05 -18.51 -7.00
CA SER A 60 -19.99 -19.09 -5.65
C SER A 60 -18.74 -18.66 -4.87
N THR A 61 -17.67 -18.31 -5.56
CA THR A 61 -16.43 -17.77 -4.97
C THR A 61 -16.27 -16.28 -5.29
N PRO A 62 -15.65 -15.49 -4.38
CA PRO A 62 -15.37 -14.09 -4.67
C PRO A 62 -14.34 -13.96 -5.81
N PRO A 63 -14.60 -13.13 -6.83
CA PRO A 63 -13.69 -12.99 -7.96
C PRO A 63 -12.40 -12.26 -7.56
N GLU A 64 -11.29 -12.64 -8.18
CA GLU A 64 -9.99 -12.00 -8.03
C GLU A 64 -9.93 -10.63 -8.71
N TYR A 65 -9.09 -9.74 -8.20
CA TYR A 65 -8.80 -8.48 -8.87
C TYR A 65 -7.75 -8.70 -9.95
N ASN A 66 -8.10 -8.36 -11.20
CA ASN A 66 -7.19 -8.54 -12.32
C ASN A 66 -6.20 -7.37 -12.43
N ILE A 67 -4.99 -7.55 -11.90
CA ILE A 67 -3.90 -6.57 -11.93
C ILE A 67 -3.48 -6.22 -13.37
N SER A 68 -3.68 -7.13 -14.33
CA SER A 68 -3.36 -6.86 -15.74
C SER A 68 -4.25 -5.79 -16.38
N ARG A 69 -5.32 -5.35 -15.71
CA ARG A 69 -6.19 -4.25 -16.15
C ARG A 69 -5.74 -2.88 -15.65
N ILE A 70 -4.64 -2.78 -14.92
CA ILE A 70 -4.10 -1.49 -14.47
C ILE A 70 -3.44 -0.81 -15.68
N GLU A 71 -4.03 0.30 -16.12
CA GLU A 71 -3.56 1.06 -17.29
C GLU A 71 -2.76 2.32 -16.91
N VAL A 72 -2.91 2.77 -15.66
CA VAL A 72 -2.22 3.97 -15.16
C VAL A 72 -0.75 3.67 -14.85
N PRO A 73 0.19 4.59 -15.14
CA PRO A 73 1.58 4.43 -14.72
C PRO A 73 1.71 4.39 -13.20
N VAL A 74 2.33 3.34 -12.68
CA VAL A 74 2.50 3.06 -11.25
C VAL A 74 3.98 3.11 -10.89
N PHE A 75 4.31 3.94 -9.91
CA PHE A 75 5.59 3.93 -9.23
C PHE A 75 5.40 3.44 -7.78
N ILE A 76 6.13 2.41 -7.36
CA ILE A 76 5.98 1.81 -6.03
C ILE A 76 7.17 2.19 -5.15
N PHE A 77 6.91 2.88 -4.04
CA PHE A 77 7.86 2.98 -2.94
C PHE A 77 7.55 1.88 -1.91
N TYR A 78 8.57 1.16 -1.46
CA TYR A 78 8.45 0.21 -0.36
C TYR A 78 9.66 0.29 0.57
N ALA A 79 9.50 -0.05 1.84
CA ALA A 79 10.61 -0.04 2.79
C ALA A 79 11.04 -1.47 3.14
N SER A 80 12.34 -1.69 3.32
CA SER A 80 12.88 -3.04 3.57
C SER A 80 12.37 -3.66 4.87
N HIS A 81 11.94 -2.84 5.83
CA HIS A 81 11.52 -3.24 7.17
C HIS A 81 10.05 -2.91 7.46
N ASP A 82 9.25 -2.70 6.40
CA ASP A 82 7.80 -2.51 6.54
C ASP A 82 7.12 -3.85 6.87
N TRP A 83 6.47 -3.90 8.03
CA TRP A 83 5.80 -5.11 8.53
C TRP A 83 4.38 -5.28 7.98
N ALA A 84 3.79 -4.22 7.44
CA ALA A 84 2.44 -4.24 6.89
C ALA A 84 2.43 -4.44 5.37
N THR A 85 3.44 -3.91 4.66
CA THR A 85 3.63 -4.15 3.23
C THR A 85 5.04 -4.68 2.97
N SER A 86 5.17 -6.00 2.97
CA SER A 86 6.46 -6.66 2.87
C SER A 86 7.13 -6.42 1.52
N LYS A 87 8.47 -6.44 1.49
CA LYS A 87 9.25 -6.38 0.24
C LYS A 87 8.79 -7.43 -0.79
N PRO A 88 8.60 -8.71 -0.44
CA PRO A 88 8.04 -9.69 -1.36
C PRO A 88 6.71 -9.26 -2.00
N ASP A 89 5.77 -8.75 -1.21
CA ASP A 89 4.45 -8.35 -1.72
C ASP A 89 4.56 -7.15 -2.69
N ALA A 90 5.36 -6.14 -2.34
CA ALA A 90 5.60 -4.99 -3.21
C ALA A 90 6.27 -5.41 -4.54
N MET A 91 7.26 -6.32 -4.48
CA MET A 91 7.92 -6.84 -5.66
C MET A 91 6.99 -7.72 -6.51
N ASN A 92 6.12 -8.51 -5.89
CA ASN A 92 5.14 -9.34 -6.60
C ASN A 92 4.11 -8.47 -7.33
N LEU A 93 3.54 -7.47 -6.65
CA LEU A 93 2.65 -6.49 -7.27
C LEU A 93 3.33 -5.83 -8.47
N TYR A 94 4.57 -5.34 -8.30
CA TYR A 94 5.30 -4.71 -9.39
C TYR A 94 5.52 -5.65 -10.57
N LYS A 95 5.83 -6.94 -10.34
CA LYS A 95 6.01 -7.93 -11.40
C LYS A 95 4.71 -8.22 -12.15
N GLU A 96 3.57 -8.22 -11.47
CA GLU A 96 2.26 -8.51 -12.06
C GLU A 96 1.67 -7.34 -12.84
N LEU A 97 2.16 -6.12 -12.63
CA LEU A 97 1.73 -4.95 -13.41
C LEU A 97 1.97 -5.16 -14.92
N PRO A 98 1.05 -4.69 -15.77
CA PRO A 98 1.27 -4.59 -17.22
C PRO A 98 2.54 -3.80 -17.55
N PRO A 99 3.27 -4.14 -18.62
CA PRO A 99 4.44 -3.37 -19.05
C PRO A 99 4.16 -1.86 -19.21
N ALA A 100 2.96 -1.50 -19.68
CA ALA A 100 2.55 -0.11 -19.84
C ALA A 100 2.35 0.66 -18.50
N ALA A 101 2.06 -0.06 -17.42
CA ALA A 101 1.84 0.50 -16.09
C ALA A 101 3.11 0.48 -15.21
N LYS A 102 4.16 -0.27 -15.58
CA LYS A 102 5.42 -0.37 -14.82
C LYS A 102 6.27 0.89 -14.97
N PHE A 103 6.01 1.92 -14.17
CA PHE A 103 6.78 3.17 -14.22
C PHE A 103 8.05 3.13 -13.39
N GLY A 104 8.01 2.48 -12.23
CA GLY A 104 9.21 2.23 -11.44
C GLY A 104 8.93 1.63 -10.08
N ILE A 105 9.99 1.20 -9.42
CA ILE A 105 9.94 0.68 -8.06
C ILE A 105 11.19 1.13 -7.31
N GLN A 106 11.03 1.59 -6.08
CA GLN A 106 12.13 2.05 -5.24
C GLN A 106 12.04 1.52 -3.81
N GLU A 107 13.14 0.94 -3.38
CA GLU A 107 13.34 0.51 -1.99
C GLU A 107 13.85 1.67 -1.13
N ILE A 108 13.25 1.82 0.05
CA ILE A 108 13.78 2.62 1.15
C ILE A 108 14.57 1.67 2.05
N SER A 109 15.89 1.61 1.84
CA SER A 109 16.80 0.68 2.54
C SER A 109 17.12 1.06 3.99
N ASN A 110 16.48 2.10 4.53
CA ASN A 110 16.71 2.51 5.91
C ASN A 110 16.04 1.51 6.87
N LEU A 111 16.84 0.82 7.68
CA LEU A 111 16.36 -0.24 8.60
C LEU A 111 15.40 0.26 9.67
N ARG A 112 15.36 1.58 9.91
CA ARG A 112 14.45 2.22 10.89
C ARG A 112 13.21 2.83 10.24
N PHE A 113 13.01 2.62 8.94
CA PHE A 113 11.87 3.15 8.20
C PHE A 113 10.82 2.05 8.00
N ASN A 114 9.63 2.28 8.55
CA ASN A 114 8.50 1.35 8.58
C ASN A 114 7.25 1.98 7.95
N HIS A 115 6.10 1.31 8.08
CA HIS A 115 4.86 1.66 7.39
C HIS A 115 4.39 3.10 7.62
N PHE A 116 4.39 3.56 8.88
CA PHE A 116 3.96 4.93 9.18
C PHE A 116 5.02 5.98 8.89
N ASP A 117 6.29 5.60 8.68
CA ASP A 117 7.35 6.55 8.38
C ASP A 117 7.18 7.18 7.00
N PHE A 118 6.43 6.52 6.09
CA PHE A 118 6.00 7.12 4.82
C PHE A 118 5.17 8.40 4.98
N LEU A 119 4.50 8.57 6.13
CA LEU A 119 3.65 9.73 6.42
C LEU A 119 4.27 10.64 7.47
N PHE A 120 4.79 10.06 8.55
CA PHE A 120 5.16 10.76 9.78
C PHE A 120 6.64 10.67 10.13
N GLY A 121 7.45 9.99 9.31
CA GLY A 121 8.87 9.81 9.57
C GLY A 121 9.65 11.12 9.40
N ARG A 122 10.58 11.41 10.32
CA ARG A 122 11.45 12.61 10.24
C ARG A 122 12.21 12.71 8.91
N ASN A 123 12.55 11.59 8.28
CA ASN A 123 13.24 11.58 6.99
C ASN A 123 12.31 11.27 5.79
N ALA A 124 10.98 11.26 5.96
CA ALA A 124 10.03 11.02 4.87
C ALA A 124 10.22 12.02 3.72
N LYS A 125 10.49 13.30 4.05
CA LYS A 125 10.76 14.33 3.06
C LYS A 125 11.89 13.93 2.10
N THR A 126 13.07 13.61 2.65
CA THR A 126 14.26 13.34 1.83
C THR A 126 14.23 11.94 1.21
N LEU A 127 13.68 10.95 1.93
CA LEU A 127 13.69 9.57 1.47
C LEU A 127 12.58 9.26 0.46
N VAL A 128 11.45 9.97 0.54
CA VAL A 128 10.22 9.70 -0.24
C VAL A 128 9.75 10.95 -0.98
N TYR A 129 9.40 12.04 -0.29
CA TYR A 129 8.65 13.15 -0.91
C TYR A 129 9.45 13.90 -1.98
N ASP A 130 10.72 14.22 -1.70
CA ASP A 130 11.60 14.89 -2.66
C ASP A 130 11.79 14.03 -3.93
N LYS A 131 11.77 12.71 -3.79
CA LYS A 131 11.83 11.78 -4.93
C LYS A 131 10.52 11.70 -5.68
N ILE A 132 9.38 11.70 -4.98
CA ILE A 132 8.05 11.78 -5.63
C ILE A 132 8.00 13.04 -6.50
N ILE A 133 8.42 14.19 -5.97
CA ILE A 133 8.45 15.45 -6.72
C ILE A 133 9.35 15.30 -7.96
N GLN A 134 10.57 14.77 -7.81
CA GLN A 134 11.47 14.53 -8.95
C GLN A 134 10.86 13.58 -9.99
N ILE A 135 10.17 12.53 -9.57
CA ILE A 135 9.50 11.59 -10.47
C ILE A 135 8.36 12.30 -11.23
N MET A 136 7.60 13.16 -10.55
CA MET A 136 6.53 13.95 -11.16
C MET A 136 7.07 15.00 -12.14
N ASP A 137 8.14 15.72 -11.78
CA ASP A 137 8.77 16.74 -12.63
C ASP A 137 9.37 16.13 -13.91
N ASN A 138 9.89 14.89 -13.81
CA ASN A 138 10.41 14.14 -14.95
C ASN A 138 9.35 13.24 -15.60
N PHE A 139 8.10 13.28 -15.15
CA PHE A 139 7.05 12.46 -15.72
C PHE A 139 6.77 12.96 -17.13
N PRO A 140 6.91 12.12 -18.17
CA PRO A 140 6.71 12.57 -19.54
C PRO A 140 5.27 13.08 -19.67
N ASN A 141 5.10 14.25 -20.30
CA ASN A 141 3.80 14.82 -20.66
C ASN A 141 3.05 13.89 -21.63
N ARG A 142 2.52 12.77 -21.12
CA ARG A 142 1.58 11.90 -21.81
C ARG A 142 0.18 12.29 -21.38
N VAL A 143 -0.16 13.56 -21.61
CA VAL A 143 -1.55 14.00 -21.54
C VAL A 143 -2.21 13.56 -22.83
N THR A 144 -2.62 12.30 -22.89
CA THR A 144 -3.69 11.86 -23.78
C THR A 144 -4.85 11.47 -22.88
N PHE A 145 -5.70 12.44 -22.58
CA PHE A 145 -7.08 12.13 -22.22
C PHE A 145 -7.67 11.42 -23.44
N ARG A 146 -7.97 10.12 -23.31
CA ARG A 146 -8.86 9.43 -24.23
C ARG A 146 -10.28 9.56 -23.74
#